data_AF-A0A158BRR7-F1
#
_entry.id   AF-A0A158BRR7-F1
#
_cell.length_a   1.000
_cell.length_b   1.000
_cell.length_c   1.000
_cell.angle_alpha   90.00
_cell.angle_beta   90.00
_cell.angle_gamma   90.00
#
_symmetry.space_group_name_H-M   'P 1'
#
loop_
_entity.id
_entity.type
_entity.pdbx_description
1 polymer ?
#
loop_
_entity_poly.entity_id
_entity_poly.type
_entity_poly.pdbx_seq_one_letter_code
_entity_poly.pdbx_strand_id
1 'polypeptide(L)'
;MKIMVLMACVVLSANVFAECRTSATGRTVCDNGQKAGGYNSNTGTGWKSEKDSGGVTTTQTSKGGEAKTKNGKGIYKSPSGKTCVKTANNQGCN
;
A
#
# COMPACT_ATOMS: atom_id res chain seq x y z
N MET A 1 21.01 1.95 -39.15
CA MET A 1 21.52 2.18 -37.77
C MET A 1 20.85 3.36 -37.07
N LYS A 2 20.63 4.53 -37.69
CA LYS A 2 19.98 5.69 -37.05
C LYS A 2 18.55 5.42 -36.52
N ILE A 3 17.75 4.63 -37.24
CA ILE A 3 16.34 4.35 -36.86
C ILE A 3 16.26 3.42 -35.64
N MET A 4 17.19 2.47 -35.49
CA MET A 4 17.22 1.60 -34.30
C MET A 4 17.62 2.35 -33.02
N VAL A 5 18.50 3.35 -33.13
CA VAL A 5 18.87 4.20 -31.97
C VAL A 5 17.69 5.07 -31.52
N LEU A 6 16.93 5.62 -32.48
CA LEU A 6 15.73 6.41 -32.19
C LEU A 6 14.62 5.55 -31.55
N MET A 7 14.44 4.31 -32.01
CA MET A 7 13.42 3.41 -31.46
C MET A 7 13.81 2.92 -30.05
N ALA A 8 15.10 2.69 -29.78
CA ALA A 8 15.58 2.39 -28.44
C ALA A 8 15.34 3.56 -27.46
N CYS A 9 15.62 4.81 -27.86
CA CYS A 9 15.37 5.98 -27.00
C CYS A 9 13.89 6.15 -26.59
N VAL A 10 12.95 5.85 -27.50
CA VAL A 10 11.50 5.96 -27.20
C VAL A 10 11.03 4.88 -26.23
N VAL A 11 11.60 3.67 -26.30
CA VAL A 11 11.26 2.56 -25.38
C VAL A 11 11.91 2.76 -24.01
N LEU A 12 13.09 3.40 -23.92
CA LEU A 12 13.70 3.76 -22.63
C LEU A 12 12.93 4.87 -21.90
N SER A 13 12.26 5.79 -22.61
CA SER A 13 11.43 6.83 -21.99
C SER A 13 10.05 6.36 -21.51
N ALA A 14 9.62 5.15 -21.90
CA ALA A 14 8.32 4.59 -21.52
C ALA A 14 8.32 3.87 -20.17
N ASN A 15 9.49 3.74 -19.52
CA ASN A 15 9.63 3.01 -18.27
C ASN A 15 9.92 3.99 -17.11
N VAL A 16 9.23 3.79 -15.98
CA VAL A 16 9.59 4.29 -14.63
C VAL A 16 9.08 5.69 -14.24
N PHE A 17 7.77 5.89 -14.26
CA PHE A 17 7.16 6.65 -13.16
C PHE A 17 5.92 5.89 -12.69
N ALA A 18 6.05 5.16 -11.59
CA ALA A 18 4.89 4.92 -10.75
C ALA A 18 4.38 6.32 -10.37
N GLU A 19 3.33 6.81 -11.02
CA GLU A 19 2.78 8.14 -10.75
C GLU A 19 2.31 8.17 -9.29
N CYS A 20 3.20 8.67 -8.43
CA CYS A 20 2.90 8.90 -7.03
C CYS A 20 2.19 10.24 -6.92
N ARG A 21 0.94 10.25 -6.43
CA ARG A 21 0.19 11.47 -6.14
C ARG A 21 -0.03 11.58 -4.64
N THR A 22 0.25 12.74 -4.08
CA THR A 22 -0.03 13.05 -2.66
C THR A 22 -1.33 13.84 -2.57
N SER A 23 -2.27 13.37 -1.76
CA SER A 23 -3.54 14.07 -1.49
C SER A 23 -3.34 15.24 -0.52
N ALA A 24 -4.33 16.13 -0.45
CA ALA A 24 -4.41 17.18 0.58
C ALA A 24 -4.40 16.64 2.03
N THR A 25 -4.75 15.35 2.21
CA THR A 25 -4.72 14.65 3.50
C THR A 25 -3.38 14.00 3.83
N GLY A 26 -2.33 14.24 3.03
CA GLY A 26 -0.98 13.69 3.26
C GLY A 26 -0.82 12.21 2.89
N ARG A 27 -1.76 11.66 2.12
CA ARG A 27 -1.69 10.28 1.62
C ARG A 27 -1.02 10.26 0.26
N THR A 28 0.13 9.61 0.16
CA THR A 28 0.80 9.36 -1.12
C THR A 28 0.32 8.02 -1.67
N VAL A 29 -0.19 8.01 -2.90
CA VAL A 29 -0.63 6.81 -3.62
C VAL A 29 0.24 6.66 -4.86
N CYS A 30 0.86 5.50 -4.99
CA CYS A 30 1.80 5.14 -6.06
C CYS A 30 1.34 3.85 -6.74
N ASP A 31 1.97 3.53 -7.88
CA ASP A 31 1.87 2.21 -8.50
C ASP A 31 0.41 1.85 -8.86
N ASN A 32 -0.29 2.79 -9.51
CA ASN A 32 -1.71 2.66 -9.87
C ASN A 32 -2.63 2.26 -8.69
N GLY A 33 -2.33 2.75 -7.48
CA GLY A 33 -3.09 2.43 -6.27
C GLY A 33 -2.71 1.12 -5.60
N GLN A 34 -1.66 0.43 -6.06
CA GLN A 34 -1.11 -0.76 -5.41
C GLN A 34 -0.30 -0.42 -4.16
N LYS A 35 0.30 0.78 -4.10
CA LYS A 35 1.07 1.22 -2.94
C LYS A 35 0.54 2.55 -2.44
N ALA A 36 0.46 2.70 -1.12
CA ALA A 36 0.16 3.96 -0.50
C ALA A 36 0.91 4.10 0.81
N GLY A 37 1.14 5.34 1.24
CA GLY A 37 1.73 5.62 2.53
C GLY A 37 1.37 7.01 3.01
N GLY A 38 1.73 7.28 4.24
CA GLY A 38 1.54 8.60 4.83
C GLY A 38 2.16 8.70 6.21
N TYR A 39 2.15 9.93 6.71
CA TYR A 39 2.61 10.26 8.04
C TYR A 39 1.59 11.16 8.72
N ASN A 40 1.21 10.80 9.95
CA ASN A 40 0.34 11.61 10.79
C ASN A 40 1.21 12.36 11.81
N SER A 41 1.41 13.65 11.60
CA SER A 41 2.23 14.52 12.45
C SER A 41 1.68 14.67 13.87
N ASN A 42 0.35 14.69 14.05
CA ASN A 42 -0.27 14.83 15.38
C ASN A 42 0.03 13.64 16.30
N THR A 43 0.24 12.45 15.73
CA THR A 43 0.48 11.22 16.50
C THR A 43 1.89 10.65 16.35
N GLY A 44 2.71 11.27 15.48
CA GLY A 44 4.03 10.76 15.09
C GLY A 44 3.99 9.40 14.40
N THR A 45 2.88 9.04 13.74
CA THR A 45 2.68 7.68 13.20
C THR A 45 2.85 7.67 11.69
N GLY A 46 3.85 6.94 11.21
CA GLY A 46 3.98 6.60 9.80
C GLY A 46 3.19 5.34 9.47
N TRP A 47 2.72 5.21 8.23
CA TRP A 47 2.10 3.99 7.76
C TRP A 47 2.39 3.76 6.27
N LYS A 48 2.38 2.49 5.89
CA LYS A 48 2.46 2.04 4.49
C LYS A 48 1.37 1.02 4.23
N SER A 49 0.92 0.94 2.99
CA SER A 49 -0.09 0.03 2.52
C SER A 49 0.33 -0.51 1.15
N GLU A 50 0.28 -1.81 0.99
CA GLU A 50 0.65 -2.49 -0.25
C GLU A 50 -0.39 -3.54 -0.59
N LYS A 51 -0.78 -3.62 -1.87
CA LYS A 51 -1.69 -4.61 -2.40
C LYS A 51 -0.91 -5.64 -3.21
N ASP A 52 -1.03 -6.91 -2.82
CA ASP A 52 -0.41 -8.00 -3.57
C ASP A 52 -1.21 -8.39 -4.82
N SER A 53 -0.64 -9.27 -5.64
CA SER A 53 -1.29 -9.81 -6.85
C SER A 53 -2.55 -10.61 -6.54
N GLY A 54 -2.69 -11.12 -5.31
CA GLY A 54 -3.88 -11.78 -4.80
C GLY A 54 -4.98 -10.81 -4.34
N GLY A 55 -4.76 -9.49 -4.40
CA GLY A 55 -5.70 -8.46 -3.96
C GLY A 55 -5.77 -8.29 -2.44
N VAL A 56 -4.87 -8.89 -1.66
CA VAL A 56 -4.75 -8.62 -0.23
C VAL A 56 -4.04 -7.29 -0.05
N THR A 57 -4.68 -6.38 0.67
CA THR A 57 -4.08 -5.10 1.07
C THR A 57 -3.51 -5.22 2.46
N THR A 58 -2.19 -5.11 2.60
CA THR A 58 -1.49 -5.10 3.89
C THR A 58 -1.13 -3.67 4.26
N THR A 59 -1.63 -3.18 5.38
CA THR A 59 -1.25 -1.89 5.98
C THR A 59 -0.42 -2.12 7.22
N GLN A 60 0.73 -1.47 7.32
CA GLN A 60 1.60 -1.51 8.50
C GLN A 60 1.86 -0.10 9.00
N THR A 61 1.92 0.06 10.31
CA THR A 61 2.22 1.33 10.98
C THR A 61 3.60 1.28 11.62
N SER A 62 4.23 2.44 11.79
CA SER A 62 5.53 2.58 12.48
C SER A 62 5.48 2.19 13.96
N LYS A 63 4.27 2.08 14.54
CA LYS A 63 4.03 1.63 15.91
C LYS A 63 3.86 0.12 16.03
N GLY A 64 4.01 -0.64 14.93
CA GLY A 64 4.00 -2.11 14.93
C GLY A 64 2.64 -2.76 14.65
N GLY A 65 1.59 -1.98 14.44
CA GLY A 65 0.28 -2.52 14.06
C GLY A 65 0.26 -2.91 12.58
N GLU A 66 -0.30 -4.08 12.28
CA GLU A 66 -0.47 -4.61 10.92
C GLU A 66 -1.93 -5.00 10.67
N ALA A 67 -2.50 -4.58 9.54
CA ALA A 67 -3.81 -5.01 9.08
C ALA A 67 -3.71 -5.61 7.68
N LYS A 68 -4.33 -6.77 7.45
CA LYS A 68 -4.51 -7.36 6.13
C LYS A 68 -5.99 -7.38 5.80
N THR A 69 -6.38 -6.86 4.64
CA THR A 69 -7.78 -6.83 4.21
C THR A 69 -7.95 -7.37 2.79
N LYS A 70 -9.05 -8.08 2.55
CA LYS A 70 -9.45 -8.57 1.22
C LYS A 70 -10.96 -8.83 1.20
N ASN A 71 -11.66 -8.34 0.19
CA ASN A 71 -13.08 -8.62 -0.06
C ASN A 71 -13.97 -8.44 1.19
N GLY A 72 -13.80 -7.32 1.91
CA GLY A 72 -14.55 -7.01 3.14
C GLY A 72 -14.16 -7.82 4.39
N LYS A 73 -13.21 -8.76 4.27
CA LYS A 73 -12.60 -9.49 5.37
C LYS A 73 -11.31 -8.81 5.80
N GLY A 74 -10.94 -8.96 7.07
CA GLY A 74 -9.73 -8.36 7.61
C GLY A 74 -9.15 -9.11 8.80
N ILE A 75 -7.84 -9.03 8.94
CA ILE A 75 -7.08 -9.48 10.10
C ILE A 75 -6.26 -8.28 10.57
N TYR A 76 -6.33 -7.94 11.84
CA TYR A 76 -5.52 -6.89 12.45
C TYR A 76 -4.70 -7.50 13.59
N LYS A 77 -3.38 -7.30 13.54
CA LYS A 77 -2.46 -7.61 14.62
C LYS A 77 -2.01 -6.31 15.25
N SER A 78 -2.33 -6.16 16.53
CA SER A 78 -1.89 -5.02 17.33
C SER A 78 -0.41 -5.11 17.68
N PRO A 79 0.23 -3.98 18.02
CA PRO A 79 1.60 -3.96 18.51
C PRO A 79 1.82 -4.82 19.76
N SER A 80 0.80 -4.98 20.60
CA SER A 80 0.84 -5.79 21.82
C SER A 80 0.60 -7.28 21.57
N GLY A 81 0.44 -7.71 20.32
CA GLY A 81 0.26 -9.11 19.94
C GLY A 81 -1.20 -9.57 19.83
N LYS A 82 -2.17 -8.77 20.28
CA LYS A 82 -3.61 -9.04 20.11
C LYS A 82 -3.97 -9.16 18.64
N THR A 83 -4.72 -10.19 18.26
CA THR A 83 -5.18 -10.40 16.89
C THR A 83 -6.70 -10.31 16.81
N CYS A 84 -7.19 -9.40 15.99
CA CYS A 84 -8.61 -9.25 15.68
C CYS A 84 -8.88 -9.73 14.26
N VAL A 85 -10.00 -10.40 14.06
CA VAL A 85 -10.44 -10.90 12.76
C VAL A 85 -11.85 -10.43 12.46
N LYS A 86 -12.10 -10.18 11.17
CA LYS A 86 -13.42 -9.99 10.59
C LYS A 86 -13.52 -10.85 9.35
N THR A 87 -14.41 -11.82 9.40
CA THR A 87 -14.74 -12.69 8.26
C THR A 87 -16.21 -12.52 7.91
N ALA A 88 -16.70 -13.28 6.93
CA ALA A 88 -18.12 -13.27 6.58
C ALA A 88 -19.00 -13.78 7.73
N ASN A 89 -18.47 -14.71 8.54
CA ASN A 89 -19.28 -15.47 9.51
C ASN A 89 -18.88 -15.22 10.97
N ASN A 90 -17.79 -14.49 11.21
CA ASN A 90 -17.28 -14.28 12.55
C ASN A 90 -16.48 -12.97 12.66
N GLN A 91 -16.54 -12.32 13.82
CA GLN A 91 -15.78 -11.13 14.17
C GLN A 91 -15.38 -11.20 15.64
N GLY A 92 -14.14 -10.84 15.96
CA GLY A 92 -13.66 -10.87 17.35
C GLY A 92 -12.16 -10.69 17.46
N CYS A 93 -11.68 -10.60 18.69
CA CYS A 93 -10.26 -10.55 19.00
C CYS A 93 -9.93 -11.60 20.05
N ASN A 94 -8.72 -12.18 19.98
CA ASN A 94 -8.19 -12.97 21.07
C ASN A 94 -7.51 -12.13 22.15
#